data_AF-A0A1I6HXT7-F1
#
_entry.id   AF-A0A1I6HXT7-F1
#
_cell.length_a   1.000
_cell.length_b   1.000
_cell.length_c   1.000
_cell.angle_alpha   90.00
_cell.angle_beta   90.00
_cell.angle_gamma   90.00
#
_symmetry.space_group_name_H-M   'P 1'
#
loop_
_entity.id
_entity.type
_entity.pdbx_description
1 polymer ?
#
loop_
_entity_poly.entity_id
_entity_poly.type
_entity_poly.pdbx_seq_one_letter_code
_entity_poly.pdbx_strand_id
1 'polypeptide(L)'
;MILKKIGTALTLCGALIAAPLNAAPILSDLVFVVDESGSMGNVQANLRDNIGLFASILTGTGQVNAQYGLVGYGSGNPAPRMITDLTNDTAFASAAQNLVASGGTEPGYTATAFALNALDNQSPTFSFRSNAIKNIIILTDEPSNGDRTFFGTVGGQAVSETILDGVLTNNNALYNGVLAGSSTISSYQSLITSHGGSVFDLNQFNSTDTSVVQGFVTAFANAKLQETLDFCQLNPNDPACGGNGGTPVPEPGSLALLGLGLTGLVAIRRRKMAVEA
;
A
#
# COMPACT_ATOMS: atom_id res chain seq x y z
N MET A 1 -1.52 -63.37 51.43
CA MET A 1 -2.43 -62.72 50.46
C MET A 1 -1.66 -61.59 49.79
N ILE A 2 -1.85 -61.45 48.48
CA ILE A 2 -0.84 -61.06 47.47
C ILE A 2 -0.50 -59.56 47.45
N LEU A 3 0.80 -59.28 47.32
CA LEU A 3 1.43 -58.02 46.99
C LEU A 3 1.24 -57.71 45.48
N LYS A 4 0.72 -56.54 45.10
CA LYS A 4 0.85 -56.02 43.72
C LYS A 4 1.13 -54.52 43.71
N LYS A 5 2.34 -54.19 43.24
CA LYS A 5 2.80 -52.86 42.78
C LYS A 5 2.29 -52.61 41.36
N ILE A 6 1.74 -51.44 41.07
CA ILE A 6 1.69 -50.74 39.75
C ILE A 6 1.43 -49.26 40.12
N GLY A 7 2.13 -48.22 39.70
CA GLY A 7 3.01 -47.96 38.56
C GLY A 7 2.66 -46.54 38.09
N THR A 8 3.54 -45.59 38.36
CA THR A 8 3.45 -44.15 38.06
C THR A 8 3.29 -43.89 36.56
N ALA A 9 2.42 -42.96 36.17
CA ALA A 9 2.47 -42.32 34.84
C ALA A 9 2.27 -40.80 35.02
N LEU A 10 3.39 -40.10 35.14
CA LEU A 10 3.45 -38.64 35.08
C LEU A 10 3.41 -38.25 33.60
N THR A 11 2.26 -37.80 33.11
CA THR A 11 2.12 -37.31 31.74
C THR A 11 2.76 -35.93 31.64
N LEU A 12 4.01 -35.89 31.19
CA LEU A 12 4.72 -34.66 30.86
C LEU A 12 4.09 -34.09 29.58
N CYS A 13 3.15 -33.16 29.73
CA CYS A 13 2.60 -32.39 28.63
C CYS A 13 3.68 -31.40 28.18
N GLY A 14 4.55 -31.83 27.26
CA GLY A 14 5.50 -30.95 26.61
C GLY A 14 4.74 -29.89 25.81
N ALA A 15 4.75 -28.65 26.28
CA ALA A 15 4.38 -27.52 25.45
C ALA A 15 5.41 -27.46 24.30
N LEU A 16 5.00 -27.91 23.12
CA LEU A 16 5.70 -27.62 21.88
C LEU A 16 5.72 -26.10 21.75
N ILE A 17 6.87 -25.50 22.02
CA ILE A 17 7.17 -24.13 21.60
C ILE A 17 7.24 -24.21 20.09
N ALA A 18 6.10 -23.99 19.41
CA ALA A 18 6.10 -23.74 17.99
C ALA A 18 6.93 -22.47 17.78
N ALA A 19 8.12 -22.61 17.20
CA ALA A 19 8.82 -21.44 16.66
C ALA A 19 7.85 -20.73 15.70
N PRO A 20 7.77 -19.39 15.71
CA PRO A 20 6.97 -18.71 14.71
C PRO A 20 7.51 -19.13 13.34
N LEU A 21 6.67 -19.78 12.54
CA LEU A 21 6.96 -20.01 11.15
C LEU A 21 7.05 -18.60 10.53
N ASN A 22 8.25 -18.13 10.23
CA ASN A 22 8.40 -16.88 9.50
C ASN A 22 7.83 -17.11 8.09
N ALA A 23 6.59 -16.71 7.88
CA ALA A 23 6.00 -16.67 6.56
C ALA A 23 6.88 -15.81 5.66
N ALA A 24 7.06 -16.22 4.40
CA ALA A 24 7.78 -15.39 3.44
C ALA A 24 7.07 -14.02 3.33
N PRO A 25 7.83 -12.92 3.15
CA PRO A 25 7.22 -11.60 3.03
C PRO A 25 6.27 -11.56 1.82
N ILE A 26 5.14 -10.89 1.98
CA ILE A 26 4.22 -10.57 0.89
C ILE A 26 4.95 -9.62 -0.05
N LEU A 27 5.06 -9.99 -1.32
CA LEU A 27 5.67 -9.11 -2.30
C LEU A 27 4.63 -8.05 -2.70
N SER A 28 5.02 -6.77 -2.71
CA SER A 28 4.15 -5.69 -3.16
C SER A 28 4.89 -4.74 -4.10
N ASP A 29 4.31 -4.50 -5.27
CA ASP A 29 4.82 -3.57 -6.26
C ASP A 29 3.97 -2.30 -6.21
N LEU A 30 4.55 -1.24 -5.67
CA LEU A 30 3.88 0.05 -5.50
C LEU A 30 4.27 0.98 -6.65
N VAL A 31 3.31 1.47 -7.41
CA VAL A 31 3.57 2.46 -8.46
C VAL A 31 2.90 3.78 -8.07
N PHE A 32 3.72 4.81 -7.90
CA PHE A 32 3.28 6.17 -7.66
C PHE A 32 3.01 6.85 -9.00
N VAL A 33 1.78 7.35 -9.18
CA VAL A 33 1.34 8.09 -10.36
C VAL A 33 1.18 9.54 -9.94
N VAL A 34 2.15 10.38 -10.30
CA VAL A 34 2.33 11.70 -9.73
C VAL A 34 2.04 12.77 -10.76
N ASP A 35 1.13 13.66 -10.40
CA ASP A 35 0.81 14.85 -11.16
C ASP A 35 2.01 15.82 -11.19
N GLU A 36 2.33 16.25 -12.40
CA GLU A 36 3.42 17.14 -12.75
C GLU A 36 2.96 18.60 -12.92
N SER A 37 1.70 18.93 -12.60
CA SER A 37 1.20 20.30 -12.63
C SER A 37 2.02 21.24 -11.71
N GLY A 38 1.97 22.54 -11.99
CA GLY A 38 2.79 23.54 -11.27
C GLY A 38 2.50 23.63 -9.77
N SER A 39 1.28 23.32 -9.33
CA SER A 39 0.87 23.30 -7.92
C SER A 39 1.44 22.10 -7.15
N MET A 40 1.88 21.06 -7.85
CA MET A 40 2.36 19.82 -7.24
C MET A 40 3.84 19.85 -6.85
N GLY A 41 4.58 20.93 -7.12
CA GLY A 41 6.02 20.99 -6.88
C GLY A 41 6.46 20.68 -5.44
N ASN A 42 5.68 21.12 -4.44
CA ASN A 42 5.98 20.82 -3.03
C ASN A 42 5.60 19.38 -2.65
N VAL A 43 4.51 18.83 -3.20
CA VAL A 43 4.15 17.41 -3.06
C VAL A 43 5.27 16.52 -3.62
N GLN A 44 5.77 16.83 -4.81
CA GLN A 44 6.88 16.09 -5.43
C GLN A 44 8.14 16.14 -4.57
N ALA A 45 8.43 17.28 -3.95
CA ALA A 45 9.53 17.40 -3.00
C ALA A 45 9.32 16.52 -1.76
N ASN A 46 8.15 16.58 -1.15
CA ASN A 46 7.84 15.76 0.01
C ASN A 46 7.86 14.25 -0.31
N LEU A 47 7.47 13.83 -1.52
CA LEU A 47 7.60 12.44 -1.99
C LEU A 47 9.05 11.97 -2.01
N ARG A 48 9.95 12.74 -2.64
CA ARG A 48 11.37 12.42 -2.70
C ARG A 48 11.98 12.33 -1.31
N ASP A 49 11.65 13.28 -0.45
CA ASP A 49 12.32 13.46 0.83
C ASP A 49 11.81 12.47 1.89
N ASN A 50 10.61 11.89 1.71
CA ASN A 50 9.98 11.00 2.70
C ASN A 50 9.76 9.55 2.23
N ILE A 51 10.09 9.18 0.99
CA ILE A 51 9.94 7.78 0.55
C ILE A 51 10.73 6.80 1.41
N GLY A 52 11.89 7.20 1.94
CA GLY A 52 12.66 6.36 2.88
C GLY A 52 11.92 6.08 4.18
N LEU A 53 11.20 7.07 4.73
CA LEU A 53 10.35 6.87 5.91
C LEU A 53 9.19 5.93 5.58
N PHE A 54 8.49 6.17 4.47
CA PHE A 54 7.41 5.31 4.00
C PHE A 54 7.88 3.85 3.87
N ALA A 55 9.01 3.63 3.19
CA ALA A 55 9.57 2.30 2.96
C ALA A 55 10.01 1.61 4.25
N SER A 56 10.60 2.36 5.19
CA SER A 56 11.03 1.82 6.48
C SER A 56 9.86 1.32 7.33
N ILE A 57 8.70 1.97 7.26
CA ILE A 57 7.49 1.54 7.97
C ILE A 57 6.88 0.33 7.27
N LEU A 58 6.72 0.39 5.94
CA LEU A 58 6.07 -0.67 5.17
C LEU A 58 6.84 -1.99 5.26
N THR A 59 8.17 -1.95 5.19
CA THR A 59 9.02 -3.15 5.15
C THR A 59 9.65 -3.50 6.50
N GLY A 60 9.59 -2.59 7.49
CA GLY A 60 10.28 -2.72 8.76
C GLY A 60 9.81 -3.89 9.64
N THR A 61 8.59 -4.39 9.42
CA THR A 61 8.08 -5.59 10.12
C THR A 61 8.63 -6.90 9.53
N GLY A 62 9.22 -6.85 8.34
CA GLY A 62 9.62 -8.03 7.57
C GLY A 62 8.45 -8.79 6.93
N GLN A 63 7.21 -8.32 7.08
CA GLN A 63 6.02 -8.96 6.51
C GLN A 63 5.79 -8.60 5.04
N VAL A 64 6.35 -7.47 4.58
CA VAL A 64 6.19 -6.97 3.20
C VAL A 64 7.56 -6.73 2.59
N ASN A 65 7.71 -7.14 1.33
CA ASN A 65 8.85 -6.82 0.48
C ASN A 65 8.37 -5.94 -0.69
N ALA A 66 8.64 -4.65 -0.57
CA ALA A 66 8.15 -3.64 -1.48
C ALA A 66 9.17 -3.27 -2.56
N GLN A 67 8.69 -3.06 -3.79
CA GLN A 67 9.40 -2.32 -4.84
C GLN A 67 8.57 -1.10 -5.25
N TYR A 68 9.24 -0.05 -5.71
CA TYR A 68 8.63 1.25 -5.98
C TYR A 68 8.90 1.68 -7.42
N GLY A 69 7.84 1.95 -8.16
CA GLY A 69 7.87 2.50 -9.52
C GLY A 69 7.26 3.89 -9.56
N LEU A 70 7.63 4.69 -10.56
CA LEU A 70 7.19 6.08 -10.66
C LEU A 70 6.73 6.45 -12.08
N VAL A 71 5.54 7.02 -12.15
CA VAL A 71 4.97 7.65 -13.34
C VAL A 71 4.80 9.15 -13.08
N GLY A 72 5.24 9.97 -14.02
CA GLY A 72 4.87 11.39 -14.10
C GLY A 72 3.81 11.60 -15.18
N TYR A 73 2.83 12.47 -14.93
CA TYR A 73 1.84 12.87 -15.92
C TYR A 73 1.41 14.32 -15.71
N GLY A 74 0.75 14.96 -16.68
CA GLY A 74 0.35 16.37 -16.58
C GLY A 74 1.25 17.34 -17.33
N SER A 75 2.51 16.97 -17.59
CA SER A 75 3.55 17.84 -18.17
C SER A 75 3.48 18.09 -19.68
N GLY A 76 2.45 17.57 -20.36
CA GLY A 76 2.13 17.86 -21.75
C GLY A 76 2.93 17.05 -22.79
N ASN A 77 4.26 16.88 -22.62
CA ASN A 77 5.03 15.95 -23.46
C ASN A 77 6.41 15.59 -22.84
N PRO A 78 6.71 14.31 -22.54
CA PRO A 78 5.81 13.16 -22.66
C PRO A 78 4.91 13.02 -21.43
N ALA A 79 3.61 12.74 -21.62
CA ALA A 79 2.67 12.45 -20.54
C ALA A 79 1.62 11.41 -20.99
N PRO A 80 1.35 10.35 -20.20
CA PRO A 80 2.12 9.90 -19.04
C PRO A 80 3.51 9.35 -19.44
N ARG A 81 4.46 9.36 -18.50
CA ARG A 81 5.82 8.84 -18.71
C ARG A 81 6.30 8.04 -17.50
N MET A 82 7.01 6.95 -17.75
CA MET A 82 7.74 6.23 -16.72
C MET A 82 8.99 7.02 -16.34
N ILE A 83 9.12 7.37 -15.06
CA ILE A 83 10.33 8.01 -14.51
C ILE A 83 11.32 6.94 -14.02
N THR A 84 10.80 5.89 -13.38
CA THR A 84 11.58 4.70 -13.03
C THR A 84 10.69 3.47 -12.99
N ASP A 85 11.25 2.33 -13.40
CA ASP A 85 10.64 1.01 -13.18
C ASP A 85 10.73 0.64 -11.69
N LEU A 86 10.18 -0.52 -11.31
CA LEU A 86 10.18 -1.03 -9.94
C LEU A 86 11.61 -1.18 -9.40
N THR A 87 11.91 -0.44 -8.34
CA THR A 87 13.23 -0.38 -7.72
C THR A 87 13.14 -0.20 -6.20
N ASN A 88 14.27 -0.03 -5.51
CA ASN A 88 14.30 0.28 -4.08
C ASN A 88 14.01 1.78 -3.82
N ASP A 89 13.72 2.11 -2.57
CA ASP A 89 13.36 3.45 -2.10
C ASP A 89 14.43 4.51 -2.41
N THR A 90 15.71 4.15 -2.29
CA THR A 90 16.83 5.08 -2.56
C THR A 90 16.93 5.43 -4.04
N ALA A 91 16.81 4.43 -4.92
CA ALA A 91 16.80 4.64 -6.37
C ALA A 91 15.53 5.37 -6.83
N PHE A 92 14.38 5.06 -6.22
CA PHE A 92 13.14 5.80 -6.44
C PHE A 92 13.30 7.29 -6.06
N ALA A 93 13.84 7.59 -4.87
CA ALA A 93 14.07 8.97 -4.42
C ALA A 93 14.97 9.75 -5.40
N SER A 94 15.99 9.08 -5.94
CA SER A 94 16.88 9.65 -6.95
C SER A 94 16.15 9.90 -8.27
N ALA A 95 15.36 8.93 -8.73
CA ALA A 95 14.61 9.06 -9.98
C ALA A 95 13.51 10.13 -9.90
N ALA A 96 12.87 10.29 -8.75
CA ALA A 96 11.84 11.28 -8.50
C ALA A 96 12.35 12.74 -8.60
N GLN A 97 13.66 12.97 -8.64
CA GLN A 97 14.23 14.27 -9.00
C GLN A 97 13.96 14.67 -10.47
N ASN A 98 13.59 13.71 -11.33
CA ASN A 98 13.26 13.96 -12.73
C ASN A 98 11.79 14.29 -12.95
N LEU A 99 10.96 14.29 -11.90
CA LEU A 99 9.61 14.87 -11.97
C LEU A 99 9.72 16.36 -12.30
N VAL A 100 8.79 16.85 -13.10
CA VAL A 100 8.67 18.28 -13.38
C VAL A 100 7.43 18.85 -12.68
N ALA A 101 7.46 20.13 -12.37
CA ALA A 101 6.32 20.88 -11.84
C ALA A 101 5.87 21.90 -12.91
N SER A 102 5.48 21.36 -14.05
CA SER A 102 4.98 22.09 -15.21
C SER A 102 3.93 21.25 -15.89
N GLY A 103 2.82 21.83 -16.31
CA GLY A 103 1.74 21.07 -16.94
C GLY A 103 0.44 21.84 -16.99
N GLY A 104 -0.62 21.16 -17.42
CA GLY A 104 -1.99 21.70 -17.30
C GLY A 104 -3.09 20.85 -17.93
N THR A 105 -2.81 19.62 -18.38
CA THR A 105 -3.85 18.64 -18.69
C THR A 105 -3.48 17.37 -17.97
N GLU A 106 -4.31 16.94 -17.03
CA GLU A 106 -4.04 15.84 -16.10
C GLU A 106 -4.88 14.60 -16.44
N PRO A 107 -4.49 13.80 -17.45
CA PRO A 107 -5.20 12.58 -17.82
C PRO A 107 -4.87 11.46 -16.83
N GLY A 108 -5.31 11.61 -15.58
CA GLY A 108 -4.97 10.72 -14.48
C GLY A 108 -5.50 9.30 -14.67
N TYR A 109 -6.62 9.11 -15.39
CA TYR A 109 -7.08 7.77 -15.74
C TYR A 109 -6.13 7.09 -16.72
N THR A 110 -5.71 7.81 -17.76
CA THR A 110 -4.72 7.34 -18.73
C THR A 110 -3.38 7.06 -18.07
N ALA A 111 -2.94 7.92 -17.14
CA ALA A 111 -1.70 7.73 -16.38
C ALA A 111 -1.75 6.48 -15.47
N THR A 112 -2.90 6.22 -14.84
CA THR A 112 -3.11 5.01 -14.03
C THR A 112 -3.11 3.75 -14.91
N ALA A 113 -3.74 3.80 -16.10
CA ALA A 113 -3.68 2.70 -17.06
C ALA A 113 -2.25 2.46 -17.59
N PHE A 114 -1.47 3.52 -17.82
CA PHE A 114 -0.05 3.42 -18.16
C PHE A 114 0.77 2.74 -17.06
N ALA A 115 0.50 3.08 -15.79
CA ALA A 115 1.15 2.45 -14.64
C ALA A 115 0.92 0.94 -14.56
N LEU A 116 -0.19 0.45 -15.14
CA LEU A 116 -0.56 -0.96 -15.18
C LEU A 116 -0.20 -1.66 -16.50
N ASN A 117 0.61 -1.03 -17.36
CA ASN A 117 0.99 -1.54 -18.67
C ASN A 117 -0.22 -1.81 -19.59
N ALA A 118 -1.31 -1.06 -19.40
CA ALA A 118 -2.57 -1.34 -20.08
C ALA A 118 -2.76 -0.56 -21.38
N LEU A 119 -1.92 0.45 -21.66
CA LEU A 119 -2.09 1.25 -22.88
C LEU A 119 -1.67 0.46 -24.13
N ASP A 120 -2.39 0.70 -25.23
CA ASP A 120 -2.11 0.09 -26.52
C ASP A 120 -0.71 0.51 -27.02
N ASN A 121 0.09 -0.47 -27.43
CA ASN A 121 1.47 -0.27 -27.93
C ASN A 121 2.40 0.44 -26.93
N GLN A 122 2.12 0.33 -25.63
CA GLN A 122 2.92 0.97 -24.60
C GLN A 122 4.37 0.48 -24.61
N SER A 123 5.30 1.44 -24.61
CA SER A 123 6.72 1.22 -24.32
C SER A 123 7.29 2.49 -23.70
N PRO A 124 7.96 2.42 -22.53
CA PRO A 124 8.31 1.22 -21.76
C PRO A 124 7.12 0.64 -20.94
N THR A 125 7.31 -0.57 -20.39
CA THR A 125 6.37 -1.25 -19.47
C THR A 125 7.06 -1.59 -18.15
N PHE A 126 6.31 -1.52 -17.04
CA PHE A 126 6.76 -1.90 -15.71
C PHE A 126 7.01 -3.39 -15.59
N SER A 127 8.10 -3.77 -14.93
CA SER A 127 8.51 -5.16 -14.74
C SER A 127 7.88 -5.78 -13.49
N PHE A 128 6.54 -5.80 -13.41
CA PHE A 128 5.82 -6.36 -12.25
C PHE A 128 6.23 -7.81 -11.94
N ARG A 129 6.43 -8.09 -10.66
CA ARG A 129 6.64 -9.45 -10.16
C ARG A 129 5.32 -10.22 -10.30
N SER A 130 5.37 -11.42 -10.86
CA SER A 130 4.17 -12.23 -11.14
C SER A 130 3.44 -12.69 -9.87
N ASN A 131 4.10 -12.62 -8.71
CA ASN A 131 3.58 -12.96 -7.40
C ASN A 131 3.65 -11.76 -6.43
N ALA A 132 3.47 -10.54 -6.92
CA ALA A 132 3.35 -9.35 -6.07
C ALA A 132 1.97 -8.73 -6.18
N ILE A 133 1.50 -8.16 -5.07
CA ILE A 133 0.33 -7.29 -5.03
C ILE A 133 0.69 -6.01 -5.77
N LYS A 134 -0.05 -5.69 -6.83
CA LYS A 134 0.06 -4.40 -7.52
C LYS A 134 -0.70 -3.36 -6.73
N ASN A 135 -0.04 -2.27 -6.36
CA ASN A 135 -0.61 -1.21 -5.56
C ASN A 135 -0.35 0.14 -6.24
N ILE A 136 -1.39 0.70 -6.85
CA ILE A 136 -1.28 1.93 -7.61
C ILE A 136 -1.75 3.09 -6.73
N ILE A 137 -0.93 4.13 -6.64
CA ILE A 137 -1.17 5.28 -5.77
C ILE A 137 -1.12 6.53 -6.65
N ILE A 138 -2.26 7.20 -6.85
CA ILE A 138 -2.32 8.48 -7.56
C ILE A 138 -2.15 9.65 -6.60
N LEU A 139 -1.35 10.64 -6.97
CA LEU A 139 -1.13 11.89 -6.25
C LEU A 139 -1.52 13.06 -7.15
N THR A 140 -2.60 13.77 -6.84
CA THR A 140 -3.07 14.91 -7.66
C THR A 140 -3.99 15.83 -6.87
N ASP A 141 -3.94 17.13 -7.19
CA ASP A 141 -4.81 18.15 -6.65
C ASP A 141 -6.00 18.50 -7.56
N GLU A 142 -6.17 17.82 -8.70
CA GLU A 142 -7.27 18.08 -9.62
C GLU A 142 -7.92 16.83 -10.24
N PRO A 143 -9.19 16.92 -10.70
CA PRO A 143 -9.88 15.81 -11.34
C PRO A 143 -9.17 15.32 -12.59
N SER A 144 -9.37 14.04 -12.92
CA SER A 144 -8.91 13.52 -14.22
C SER A 144 -9.55 14.33 -15.34
N ASN A 145 -8.71 14.91 -16.19
CA ASN A 145 -9.16 15.72 -17.29
C ASN A 145 -8.30 15.50 -18.53
N GLY A 146 -8.92 15.65 -19.70
CA GLY A 146 -8.22 15.53 -20.96
C GLY A 146 -7.71 14.12 -21.29
N ASP A 147 -8.27 13.05 -20.69
CA ASP A 147 -8.10 11.65 -21.11
C ASP A 147 -8.58 11.44 -22.56
N ARG A 148 -7.74 11.85 -23.51
CA ARG A 148 -7.95 11.78 -24.96
C ARG A 148 -7.06 10.70 -25.53
N THR A 149 -7.44 10.17 -26.69
CA THR A 149 -6.67 9.16 -27.43
C THR A 149 -5.22 9.58 -27.72
N PHE A 150 -4.94 10.89 -27.73
CA PHE A 150 -3.59 11.44 -27.85
C PHE A 150 -2.64 11.02 -26.70
N PHE A 151 -3.14 10.95 -25.48
CA PHE A 151 -2.33 10.57 -24.30
C PHE A 151 -2.23 9.06 -24.12
N GLY A 152 -3.12 8.31 -24.77
CA GLY A 152 -3.16 6.86 -24.66
C GLY A 152 -4.53 6.30 -24.97
N THR A 153 -4.54 5.03 -25.34
CA THR A 153 -5.77 4.26 -25.52
C THR A 153 -5.67 2.90 -24.86
N VAL A 154 -6.83 2.34 -24.48
CA VAL A 154 -6.98 0.93 -24.12
C VAL A 154 -8.03 0.35 -25.04
N GLY A 155 -7.66 -0.62 -25.87
CA GLY A 155 -8.57 -1.17 -26.88
C GLY A 155 -9.01 -0.14 -27.92
N GLY A 156 -8.14 0.82 -28.24
CA GLY A 156 -8.36 1.91 -29.19
C GLY A 156 -9.27 3.04 -28.69
N GLN A 157 -9.70 3.02 -27.42
CA GLN A 157 -10.54 4.05 -26.82
C GLN A 157 -9.75 4.89 -25.82
N ALA A 158 -10.09 6.19 -25.72
CA ALA A 158 -9.54 7.04 -24.67
C ALA A 158 -9.97 6.51 -23.29
N VAL A 159 -9.08 6.63 -22.29
CA VAL A 159 -9.27 5.97 -21.00
C VAL A 159 -10.30 6.71 -20.16
N SER A 160 -11.53 6.20 -20.13
CA SER A 160 -12.58 6.66 -19.21
C SER A 160 -12.47 5.98 -17.84
N GLU A 161 -13.21 6.49 -16.86
CA GLU A 161 -13.36 5.86 -15.53
C GLU A 161 -13.75 4.38 -15.66
N THR A 162 -14.74 4.06 -16.50
CA THR A 162 -15.18 2.66 -16.72
C THR A 162 -14.10 1.78 -17.34
N ILE A 163 -13.30 2.31 -18.27
CA ILE A 163 -12.18 1.57 -18.85
C ILE A 163 -11.11 1.33 -17.77
N LEU A 164 -10.80 2.35 -16.97
CA LEU A 164 -9.84 2.22 -15.88
C LEU A 164 -10.32 1.22 -14.82
N ASP A 165 -11.60 1.22 -14.46
CA ASP A 165 -12.20 0.23 -13.54
C ASP A 165 -11.97 -1.21 -14.04
N GLY A 166 -12.18 -1.44 -15.33
CA GLY A 166 -11.88 -2.72 -15.97
C GLY A 166 -10.38 -3.06 -15.96
N VAL A 167 -9.50 -2.08 -16.19
CA VAL A 167 -8.05 -2.25 -16.12
C VAL A 167 -7.59 -2.63 -14.70
N LEU A 168 -8.10 -1.95 -13.68
CA LEU A 168 -7.82 -2.23 -12.27
C LEU A 168 -8.29 -3.65 -11.89
N THR A 169 -9.53 -3.99 -12.27
CA THR A 169 -10.11 -5.33 -12.06
C THR A 169 -9.25 -6.42 -12.70
N ASN A 170 -8.92 -6.28 -13.99
CA ASN A 170 -8.14 -7.28 -14.73
C ASN A 170 -6.72 -7.47 -14.18
N ASN A 171 -6.19 -6.46 -13.49
CA ASN A 171 -4.86 -6.51 -12.88
C ASN A 171 -4.89 -6.96 -11.42
N ASN A 172 -6.07 -7.17 -10.81
CA ASN A 172 -6.24 -7.38 -9.37
C ASN A 172 -5.45 -6.34 -8.54
N ALA A 173 -5.51 -5.08 -8.96
CA ALA A 173 -4.69 -4.01 -8.39
C ALA A 173 -5.41 -3.29 -7.26
N LEU A 174 -4.69 -3.02 -6.17
CA LEU A 174 -5.13 -2.05 -5.16
C LEU A 174 -5.00 -0.63 -5.72
N TYR A 175 -5.99 0.24 -5.51
CA TYR A 175 -5.96 1.62 -6.00
C TYR A 175 -6.23 2.65 -4.92
N ASN A 176 -5.31 3.59 -4.74
CA ASN A 176 -5.32 4.55 -3.65
C ASN A 176 -5.08 5.96 -4.18
N GLY A 177 -5.63 6.95 -3.49
CA GLY A 177 -5.49 8.35 -3.88
C GLY A 177 -4.96 9.18 -2.73
N VAL A 178 -3.93 9.98 -3.00
CA VAL A 178 -3.58 11.14 -2.18
C VAL A 178 -4.10 12.37 -2.93
N LEU A 179 -5.25 12.88 -2.51
CA LEU A 179 -6.07 13.81 -3.30
C LEU A 179 -6.34 15.11 -2.55
N ALA A 180 -6.46 16.23 -3.27
CA ALA A 180 -6.93 17.50 -2.71
C ALA A 180 -8.25 17.93 -3.35
N GLY A 181 -9.20 18.39 -2.53
CA GLY A 181 -10.44 19.01 -3.01
C GLY A 181 -11.55 18.02 -3.36
N SER A 182 -12.80 18.46 -3.21
CA SER A 182 -13.97 17.61 -3.35
C SER A 182 -14.22 17.13 -4.79
N SER A 183 -13.92 17.96 -5.79
CA SER A 183 -14.05 17.58 -7.20
C SER A 183 -13.07 16.47 -7.57
N THR A 184 -11.82 16.57 -7.13
CA THR A 184 -10.77 15.59 -7.35
C THR A 184 -11.13 14.28 -6.68
N ILE A 185 -11.54 14.32 -5.41
CA ILE A 185 -12.03 13.16 -4.69
C ILE A 185 -13.20 12.51 -5.44
N SER A 186 -14.16 13.30 -5.92
CA SER A 186 -15.31 12.79 -6.68
C SER A 186 -14.91 12.10 -7.99
N SER A 187 -13.77 12.47 -8.59
CA SER A 187 -13.25 11.85 -9.81
C SER A 187 -12.69 10.44 -9.56
N TYR A 188 -12.12 10.16 -8.40
CA TYR A 188 -11.38 8.92 -8.15
C TYR A 188 -12.02 8.01 -7.10
N GLN A 189 -12.92 8.52 -6.26
CA GLN A 189 -13.36 7.81 -5.06
C GLN A 189 -14.10 6.50 -5.36
N SER A 190 -14.91 6.45 -6.42
CA SER A 190 -15.55 5.21 -6.89
C SER A 190 -14.52 4.11 -7.16
N LEU A 191 -13.51 4.42 -7.98
CA LEU A 191 -12.40 3.51 -8.31
C LEU A 191 -11.58 3.12 -7.08
N ILE A 192 -11.24 4.09 -6.23
CA ILE A 192 -10.43 3.81 -5.03
C ILE A 192 -11.17 2.85 -4.08
N THR A 193 -12.46 3.09 -3.86
CA THR A 193 -13.28 2.27 -2.96
C THR A 193 -13.62 0.90 -3.56
N SER A 194 -13.81 0.79 -4.88
CA SER A 194 -14.06 -0.50 -5.54
C SER A 194 -12.81 -1.39 -5.60
N HIS A 195 -11.62 -0.79 -5.56
CA HIS A 195 -10.32 -1.48 -5.66
C HIS A 195 -9.53 -1.48 -4.34
N GLY A 196 -10.25 -1.55 -3.21
CA GLY A 196 -9.69 -1.89 -1.91
C GLY A 196 -8.72 -0.86 -1.31
N GLY A 197 -8.75 0.39 -1.76
CA GLY A 197 -7.88 1.44 -1.24
C GLY A 197 -8.62 2.57 -0.53
N SER A 198 -7.82 3.55 -0.11
CA SER A 198 -8.25 4.68 0.70
C SER A 198 -7.89 6.01 0.04
N VAL A 199 -8.65 7.06 0.41
CA VAL A 199 -8.33 8.45 0.06
C VAL A 199 -7.58 9.09 1.22
N PHE A 200 -6.43 9.68 0.93
CA PHE A 200 -5.58 10.42 1.86
C PHE A 200 -5.56 11.90 1.48
N ASP A 201 -5.54 12.78 2.48
CA ASP A 201 -5.58 14.23 2.28
C ASP A 201 -4.23 14.77 1.81
N LEU A 202 -4.15 15.14 0.53
CA LEU A 202 -2.94 15.69 -0.08
C LEU A 202 -2.49 16.99 0.60
N ASN A 203 -3.39 17.76 1.22
CA ASN A 203 -2.99 19.02 1.87
C ASN A 203 -2.02 18.81 3.04
N GLN A 204 -2.13 17.68 3.74
CA GLN A 204 -1.17 17.31 4.79
C GLN A 204 0.21 17.01 4.19
N PHE A 205 0.22 16.35 3.04
CA PHE A 205 1.43 16.03 2.31
C PHE A 205 2.00 17.22 1.52
N ASN A 206 1.19 18.23 1.24
CA ASN A 206 1.59 19.49 0.62
C ASN A 206 1.99 20.56 1.68
N SER A 207 2.14 20.18 2.94
CA SER A 207 2.62 21.08 3.98
C SER A 207 4.11 21.38 3.85
N THR A 208 4.55 22.53 4.36
CA THR A 208 5.97 22.85 4.60
C THR A 208 6.40 22.54 6.04
N ASP A 209 5.45 22.19 6.91
CA ASP A 209 5.71 21.70 8.26
C ASP A 209 6.09 20.22 8.20
N THR A 210 7.37 19.95 8.48
CA THR A 210 7.93 18.59 8.45
C THR A 210 7.24 17.62 9.40
N SER A 211 6.67 18.10 10.51
CA SER A 211 5.94 17.25 11.46
C SER A 211 4.60 16.79 10.89
N VAL A 212 3.91 17.67 10.15
CA VAL A 212 2.66 17.34 9.45
C VAL A 212 2.94 16.32 8.35
N VAL A 213 3.98 16.55 7.54
CA VAL A 213 4.37 15.65 6.45
C VAL A 213 4.77 14.28 7.00
N GLN A 214 5.59 14.20 8.05
CA GLN A 214 5.99 12.92 8.64
C GLN A 214 4.81 12.20 9.32
N GLY A 215 3.90 12.94 9.95
CA GLY A 215 2.66 12.39 10.49
C GLY A 215 1.80 11.76 9.40
N PHE A 216 1.61 12.47 8.28
CA PHE A 216 0.93 11.96 7.09
C PHE A 216 1.62 10.69 6.56
N VAL A 217 2.93 10.74 6.32
CA VAL A 217 3.69 9.60 5.75
C VAL A 217 3.61 8.38 6.65
N THR A 218 3.64 8.59 7.97
CA THR A 218 3.49 7.51 8.95
C THR A 218 2.11 6.89 8.88
N ALA A 219 1.05 7.69 8.89
CA ALA A 219 -0.32 7.18 8.79
C ALA A 219 -0.55 6.46 7.45
N PHE A 220 -0.06 7.05 6.37
CA PHE A 220 -0.15 6.50 5.02
C PHE A 220 0.56 5.15 4.92
N ALA A 221 1.83 5.05 5.32
CA ALA A 221 2.59 3.81 5.26
C ALA A 221 1.99 2.69 6.12
N ASN A 222 1.45 3.02 7.32
CA ASN A 222 0.76 2.05 8.15
C ASN A 222 -0.54 1.55 7.51
N ALA A 223 -1.32 2.44 6.89
CA ALA A 223 -2.51 2.04 6.13
C ALA A 223 -2.13 1.11 4.97
N LYS A 224 -1.08 1.44 4.21
CA LYS A 224 -0.59 0.59 3.11
C LYS A 224 -0.12 -0.78 3.58
N LEU A 225 0.57 -0.85 4.72
CA LEU A 225 0.96 -2.11 5.34
C LEU A 225 -0.29 -2.94 5.70
N GLN A 226 -1.27 -2.33 6.36
CA GLN A 226 -2.49 -3.04 6.77
C GLN A 226 -3.31 -3.51 5.56
N GLU A 227 -3.51 -2.66 4.54
CA GLU A 227 -4.19 -3.03 3.30
C GLU A 227 -3.50 -4.21 2.58
N THR A 228 -2.17 -4.26 2.61
CA THR A 228 -1.39 -5.38 2.03
C THR A 228 -1.62 -6.69 2.79
N LEU A 229 -1.70 -6.62 4.13
CA LEU A 229 -2.00 -7.77 4.98
C LEU A 229 -3.46 -8.24 4.78
N ASP A 230 -4.41 -7.31 4.80
CA ASP A 230 -5.84 -7.56 4.65
C ASP A 230 -6.15 -8.18 3.28
N PHE A 231 -5.50 -7.70 2.22
CA PHE A 231 -5.62 -8.29 0.89
C PHE A 231 -5.34 -9.80 0.91
N CYS A 232 -4.29 -10.23 1.61
CA CYS A 232 -3.96 -11.65 1.69
C CYS A 232 -4.82 -12.46 2.65
N GLN A 233 -5.42 -11.81 3.65
CA GLN A 233 -6.44 -12.44 4.47
C GLN A 233 -7.73 -12.71 3.66
N LEU A 234 -8.12 -11.76 2.81
CA LEU A 234 -9.31 -11.87 1.96
C LEU A 234 -9.08 -12.77 0.74
N ASN A 235 -7.84 -12.82 0.23
CA ASN A 235 -7.46 -13.58 -0.96
C ASN A 235 -6.35 -14.60 -0.65
N PRO A 236 -6.59 -15.61 0.21
CA PRO A 236 -5.55 -16.54 0.67
C PRO A 236 -4.95 -17.41 -0.44
N ASN A 237 -5.63 -17.51 -1.59
CA ASN A 237 -5.18 -18.26 -2.75
C ASN A 237 -4.53 -17.39 -3.83
N ASP A 238 -4.43 -16.07 -3.61
CA ASP A 238 -3.75 -15.18 -4.56
C ASP A 238 -2.25 -15.54 -4.63
N PRO A 239 -1.64 -15.58 -5.83
CA PRO A 239 -0.21 -15.86 -5.99
C PRO A 239 0.72 -15.00 -5.12
N ALA A 240 0.33 -13.76 -4.81
CA ALA A 240 1.10 -12.86 -3.96
C ALA A 240 1.01 -13.17 -2.46
N CYS A 241 0.00 -13.94 -2.06
CA CYS A 241 -0.29 -14.30 -0.67
C CYS A 241 0.22 -15.70 -0.31
N GLY A 242 0.61 -16.48 -1.31
CA GLY A 242 1.23 -17.78 -1.17
C GLY A 242 2.74 -17.69 -0.99
N GLY A 243 3.21 -17.30 0.20
CA GLY A 243 4.54 -17.69 0.63
C GLY A 243 4.61 -19.22 0.78
N ASN A 244 4.80 -19.98 -0.31
CA ASN A 244 4.83 -21.45 -0.32
C ASN A 244 3.74 -22.12 0.55
N GLY A 245 2.47 -21.93 0.20
CA GLY A 245 1.36 -22.75 0.72
C GLY A 245 0.84 -22.31 2.09
N GLY A 246 -0.17 -21.43 2.06
CA GLY A 246 -1.30 -21.45 2.99
C GLY A 246 -1.04 -21.33 4.49
N THR A 247 0.12 -20.85 4.93
CA THR A 247 0.32 -20.53 6.36
C THR A 247 0.01 -19.05 6.58
N PRO A 248 -1.03 -18.72 7.37
CA PRO A 248 -1.34 -17.33 7.71
C PRO A 248 -0.11 -16.68 8.32
N VAL A 249 0.21 -15.46 7.88
CA VAL A 249 1.20 -14.61 8.54
C VAL A 249 0.82 -14.52 10.02
N PRO A 250 1.60 -15.09 10.94
CA PRO A 250 1.29 -15.00 12.36
C PRO A 250 1.29 -13.53 12.75
N GLU A 251 0.20 -13.05 13.37
CA GLU A 251 0.17 -11.69 13.91
C GLU A 251 1.40 -11.49 14.81
N PRO A 252 2.11 -10.37 14.70
CA PRO A 252 3.20 -10.07 15.60
C PRO A 252 2.68 -10.16 17.05
N GLY A 253 3.26 -11.06 17.85
CA GLY A 253 2.84 -11.29 19.24
C GLY A 253 2.88 -10.04 20.14
N SER A 254 3.46 -8.94 19.64
CA SER A 254 3.42 -7.60 20.25
C SER A 254 2.01 -6.99 20.32
N LEU A 255 1.09 -7.28 19.39
CA LEU A 255 -0.30 -6.80 19.46
C LEU A 255 -1.13 -7.56 20.51
N ALA A 256 -0.89 -8.87 20.66
CA ALA A 256 -1.52 -9.67 21.72
C ALA A 256 -1.07 -9.24 23.14
N LEU A 257 0.18 -8.80 23.29
CA LEU A 257 0.72 -8.31 24.56
C LEU A 257 0.15 -6.93 24.96
N LEU A 258 -0.23 -6.09 24.02
CA LEU A 258 -0.95 -4.83 24.29
C LEU A 258 -2.40 -5.07 24.73
N GLY A 259 -3.08 -6.08 24.17
CA GLY A 259 -4.43 -6.48 24.60
C GLY A 259 -4.49 -7.11 25.99
N LEU A 260 -3.46 -7.87 26.38
CA LEU A 260 -3.36 -8.49 27.72
C LEU A 260 -2.90 -7.51 28.81
N GLY A 261 -2.17 -6.44 28.44
CA GLY A 261 -1.76 -5.39 29.39
C GLY A 261 -2.94 -4.57 29.95
N LEU A 262 -3.98 -4.34 29.14
CA LEU A 262 -5.15 -3.56 29.56
C LEU A 262 -6.16 -4.38 30.37
N THR A 263 -6.27 -5.69 30.14
CA THR A 263 -7.14 -6.58 30.93
C THR A 263 -6.56 -6.89 32.31
N GLY A 264 -5.23 -6.96 32.45
CA GLY A 264 -4.55 -7.14 33.73
C GLY A 264 -4.77 -5.98 34.72
N LEU A 265 -4.81 -4.73 34.24
CA LEU A 265 -5.03 -3.55 35.08
C LEU A 265 -6.48 -3.43 35.59
N VAL A 266 -7.47 -3.92 34.86
CA VAL A 266 -8.88 -3.94 35.29
C VAL A 266 -9.12 -5.02 36.36
N ALA A 267 -8.46 -6.17 36.26
CA ALA A 267 -8.58 -7.25 37.25
C ALA A 267 -7.97 -6.90 38.62
N ILE A 268 -6.86 -6.14 38.63
CA ILE A 268 -6.22 -5.68 39.88
C ILE A 268 -7.07 -4.64 40.61
N ARG A 269 -7.81 -3.80 39.87
CA ARG A 269 -8.67 -2.76 40.47
C ARG A 269 -9.92 -3.34 41.16
N ARG A 270 -10.44 -4.49 40.71
CA ARG A 270 -11.63 -5.14 41.31
C ARG A 270 -11.33 -5.89 42.62
N ARG A 271 -10.09 -6.33 42.86
CA ARG A 271 -9.74 -7.04 44.11
C ARG A 271 -9.56 -6.11 45.32
N LYS A 272 -9.33 -4.81 45.12
CA LYS A 272 -9.21 -3.85 46.24
C LYS A 272 -10.53 -3.37 46.83
N MET A 273 -11.67 -3.62 46.18
CA MET A 273 -13.00 -3.20 46.67
C MET A 273 -13.80 -4.30 47.38
N ALA A 274 -13.26 -5.53 47.47
CA ALA A 274 -13.95 -6.67 48.09
C ALA A 274 -13.40 -7.05 49.48
N VAL A 275 -12.60 -6.18 50.12
CA VAL A 275 -11.99 -6.45 51.44
C VAL A 275 -12.49 -5.49 52.54
N GLU A 276 -13.38 -4.54 52.23
CA GLU A 276 -14.08 -3.74 53.24
C GLU A 276 -15.59 -3.77 52.98
N ALA A 277 -16.25 -4.79 53.53
CA ALA A 277 -17.67 -4.82 53.88
C ALA A 277 -17.89 -5.89 54.95
#